data_AF-A0A8T0TAN7-F1
#
_entry.id   AF-A0A8T0TAN7-F1
#
_cell.length_a   1.000
_cell.length_b   1.000
_cell.length_c   1.000
_cell.angle_alpha   90.00
_cell.angle_beta   90.00
_cell.angle_gamma   90.00
#
_symmetry.space_group_name_H-M   'P 1'
#
loop_
_entity.id
_entity.type
_entity.pdbx_description
1 polymer ?
#
loop_
_entity_poly.entity_id
_entity_poly.type
_entity_poly.pdbx_seq_one_letter_code
_entity_poly.pdbx_strand_id
1 'polypeptide(L)'
;TQGPGGLGIINTQIMNECLLVKWIWKIAKGGNETWLKLLEAKYMPDGNFFTSKSKGASQFWQGLHKVKHLFKWGALHKVGDGSLTAFWGDVWLGQVPLKTQFPDLFNCCERRIR
;
A
#
# COMPACT_ATOMS: atom_id res chain seq x y z
N THR A 1 -37.95 13.97 1.51
CA THR A 1 -38.15 13.28 0.22
C THR A 1 -37.15 12.15 0.13
N GLN A 2 -37.63 10.90 0.16
CA GLN A 2 -36.81 9.69 0.09
C GLN A 2 -36.37 9.48 -1.37
N GLY A 3 -35.05 9.41 -1.61
CA GLY A 3 -34.47 9.24 -2.95
C GLY A 3 -34.40 7.76 -3.37
N PRO A 4 -34.50 7.46 -4.68
CA PRO A 4 -34.50 6.09 -5.20
C PRO A 4 -33.09 5.46 -5.07
N GLY A 5 -32.89 4.66 -4.02
CA GLY A 5 -31.64 3.90 -3.82
C GLY A 5 -31.66 2.94 -2.63
N GLY A 6 -32.85 2.66 -2.09
CA GLY A 6 -33.05 1.90 -0.85
C GLY A 6 -32.98 0.38 -0.99
N LEU A 7 -31.84 -0.18 -1.38
CA LEU A 7 -31.63 -1.64 -1.28
C LEU A 7 -30.39 -2.08 -0.50
N GLY A 8 -29.58 -1.16 0.04
CA GLY A 8 -28.45 -1.54 0.90
C GLY A 8 -27.40 -2.44 0.22
N ILE A 9 -27.43 -2.56 -1.12
CA ILE A 9 -26.45 -3.32 -1.89
C ILE A 9 -25.16 -2.51 -1.87
N ILE A 10 -24.21 -2.95 -1.06
CA ILE A 10 -22.85 -2.43 -1.04
C ILE A 10 -22.27 -2.63 -2.43
N ASN A 11 -21.66 -1.59 -3.00
CA ASN A 11 -20.92 -1.70 -4.25
C ASN A 11 -19.82 -2.78 -4.07
N THR A 12 -20.01 -3.93 -4.71
CA THR A 12 -19.17 -5.12 -4.56
C THR A 12 -17.74 -4.89 -5.02
N GLN A 13 -17.54 -4.00 -6.00
CA GLN A 13 -16.21 -3.58 -6.41
C GLN A 13 -15.49 -2.86 -5.27
N ILE A 14 -16.14 -1.86 -4.66
CA ILE A 14 -15.57 -1.11 -3.53
C ILE A 14 -15.27 -2.06 -2.37
N MET A 15 -16.19 -2.96 -2.04
CA MET A 15 -15.97 -3.94 -0.98
C MET A 15 -14.75 -4.84 -1.26
N ASN A 16 -14.60 -5.31 -2.50
CA ASN A 16 -13.47 -6.14 -2.89
C ASN A 16 -12.14 -5.36 -2.81
N GLU A 17 -12.11 -4.11 -3.29
CA GLU A 17 -10.94 -3.23 -3.15
C GLU A 17 -10.57 -3.01 -1.69
N CYS A 18 -11.55 -2.72 -0.82
CA CYS A 18 -11.33 -2.57 0.63
C CYS A 18 -10.76 -3.85 1.26
N LEU A 19 -11.25 -5.03 0.87
CA LEU A 19 -10.74 -6.30 1.36
C LEU A 19 -9.29 -6.53 0.94
N LEU A 20 -8.94 -6.21 -0.31
CA LEU A 20 -7.56 -6.29 -0.79
C LEU A 20 -6.64 -5.29 -0.07
N VAL A 21 -7.10 -4.05 0.15
CA VAL A 21 -6.36 -3.06 0.95
C VAL A 21 -6.15 -3.56 2.38
N LYS A 22 -7.16 -4.20 3.00
CA LYS A 22 -7.03 -4.82 4.32
C LYS A 22 -6.02 -5.97 4.34
N TRP A 23 -5.89 -6.72 3.24
CA TRP A 23 -4.83 -7.72 3.10
C TRP A 23 -3.44 -7.09 3.03
N ILE A 24 -3.27 -6.00 2.29
CA ILE A 24 -2.01 -5.24 2.29
C ILE A 24 -1.66 -4.77 3.71
N TRP A 25 -2.63 -4.24 4.45
CA TRP A 25 -2.43 -3.85 5.85
C TRP A 25 -1.92 -5.00 6.72
N LYS A 26 -2.53 -6.18 6.61
CA LYS A 26 -2.09 -7.37 7.36
C LYS A 26 -0.65 -7.76 7.02
N ILE A 27 -0.28 -7.73 5.74
CA ILE A 27 1.08 -8.02 5.29
C ILE A 27 2.06 -6.96 5.81
N ALA A 28 1.72 -5.68 5.67
CA ALA A 28 2.57 -4.57 6.08
C ALA A 28 2.76 -4.48 7.60
N LYS A 29 1.75 -4.85 8.38
CA LYS A 29 1.85 -4.95 9.84
C LYS A 29 2.87 -6.03 10.27
N GLY A 30 3.15 -6.99 9.41
CA GLY A 30 4.03 -8.12 9.72
C GLY A 30 3.42 -9.07 10.75
N GLY A 31 4.26 -10.00 11.22
CA GLY A 31 3.88 -11.01 12.20
C GLY A 31 4.67 -12.31 12.01
N ASN A 32 4.26 -13.38 12.69
CA ASN A 32 4.94 -14.67 12.64
C ASN A 32 4.01 -15.82 12.21
N GLU A 33 2.86 -15.47 11.64
CA GLU A 33 1.82 -16.40 11.22
C GLU A 33 2.25 -17.19 9.99
N THR A 34 1.86 -18.46 9.93
CA THR A 34 2.23 -19.37 8.83
C THR A 34 1.82 -18.86 7.44
N TRP A 35 0.65 -18.22 7.34
CA TRP A 35 0.18 -17.67 6.06
C TRP A 35 1.07 -16.52 5.58
N LEU A 36 1.62 -15.71 6.49
CA LEU A 36 2.49 -14.60 6.13
C LEU A 36 3.85 -15.13 5.67
N LYS A 37 4.43 -16.08 6.40
CA LYS A 37 5.68 -16.77 5.99
C LYS A 37 5.57 -17.41 4.61
N LEU A 38 4.43 -18.03 4.31
CA LEU A 38 4.17 -18.60 3.00
C LEU A 38 4.14 -17.53 1.90
N LEU A 39 3.52 -16.37 2.17
CA LEU A 39 3.49 -15.26 1.21
C LEU A 39 4.88 -14.64 1.04
N GLU A 40 5.66 -14.49 2.12
CA GLU A 40 7.04 -14.01 2.09
C GLU A 40 7.92 -14.92 1.24
N ALA A 41 7.92 -16.22 1.53
CA ALA A 41 8.70 -17.19 0.76
C ALA A 41 8.30 -17.23 -0.72
N LYS A 42 7.00 -17.08 -1.03
CA LYS A 42 6.50 -17.19 -2.39
C LYS A 42 6.66 -15.92 -3.23
N TYR A 43 6.48 -14.74 -2.63
CA TYR A 43 6.33 -13.49 -3.38
C TYR A 43 7.30 -12.39 -2.98
N MET A 44 7.98 -12.51 -1.83
CA MET A 44 8.86 -11.47 -1.30
C MET A 44 10.27 -12.02 -0.95
N PRO A 45 10.92 -12.81 -1.83
CA PRO A 45 12.24 -13.37 -1.52
C PRO A 45 13.32 -12.30 -1.35
N ASP A 46 13.17 -11.15 -2.02
CA ASP A 46 14.16 -10.07 -2.07
C ASP A 46 13.74 -8.82 -1.29
N GLY A 47 12.75 -8.92 -0.39
CA GLY A 47 12.32 -7.75 0.39
C GLY A 47 10.89 -7.84 0.92
N ASN A 48 10.08 -6.83 0.59
CA ASN A 48 8.73 -6.69 1.13
C ASN A 48 7.68 -6.53 0.02
N PHE A 49 6.42 -6.43 0.42
CA PHE A 49 5.31 -6.30 -0.53
C PHE A 49 5.49 -5.10 -1.47
N PHE A 50 6.00 -3.97 -0.98
CA PHE A 50 6.16 -2.75 -1.76
C PHE A 50 7.32 -2.81 -2.77
N THR A 51 8.29 -3.70 -2.58
CA THR A 51 9.38 -3.96 -3.55
C THR A 51 9.15 -5.21 -4.41
N SER A 52 8.17 -6.05 -4.06
CA SER A 52 7.85 -7.28 -4.79
C SER A 52 7.36 -7.05 -6.22
N LYS A 53 7.54 -8.07 -7.08
CA LYS A 53 7.06 -8.08 -8.48
C LYS A 53 5.65 -8.66 -8.56
N SER A 54 4.84 -8.14 -9.48
CA SER A 54 3.48 -8.63 -9.76
C SER A 54 3.37 -9.47 -11.04
N LYS A 55 4.28 -9.28 -12.00
CA LYS A 55 4.27 -9.95 -13.30
C LYS A 55 4.41 -11.46 -13.13
N GLY A 56 3.49 -12.23 -13.71
CA GLY A 56 3.49 -13.70 -13.64
C GLY A 56 3.05 -14.27 -12.28
N ALA A 57 2.64 -13.42 -11.33
CA ALA A 57 2.16 -13.87 -10.02
C ALA A 57 0.69 -14.33 -10.08
N SER A 58 0.19 -14.91 -8.98
CA SER A 58 -1.21 -15.30 -8.86
C SER A 58 -2.18 -14.12 -8.99
N GLN A 59 -3.44 -14.38 -9.35
CA GLN A 59 -4.48 -13.36 -9.42
C GLN A 59 -4.66 -12.59 -8.10
N PHE A 60 -4.54 -13.29 -6.96
CA PHE A 60 -4.55 -12.66 -5.64
C PHE A 60 -3.43 -11.63 -5.51
N TRP A 61 -2.19 -12.00 -5.81
CA TRP A 61 -1.04 -11.11 -5.68
C TRP A 61 -1.13 -9.92 -6.64
N GLN A 62 -1.54 -10.16 -7.88
CA GLN A 62 -1.79 -9.10 -8.85
C GLN A 62 -2.90 -8.15 -8.38
N GLY A 63 -3.97 -8.69 -7.76
CA GLY A 63 -5.04 -7.90 -7.15
C GLY A 63 -4.53 -6.96 -6.05
N LEU A 64 -3.66 -7.45 -5.16
CA LEU A 64 -3.02 -6.60 -4.15
C LEU A 64 -2.21 -5.47 -4.80
N HIS A 65 -1.42 -5.77 -5.84
CA HIS A 65 -0.64 -4.75 -6.55
C HIS A 65 -1.53 -3.71 -7.24
N LYS A 66 -2.71 -4.09 -7.76
CA LYS A 66 -3.67 -3.14 -8.36
C LYS A 66 -4.15 -2.09 -7.36
N VAL A 67 -4.43 -2.47 -6.12
CA VAL A 67 -4.93 -1.56 -5.07
C VAL A 67 -3.84 -0.96 -4.18
N LYS A 68 -2.56 -1.24 -4.47
CA LYS A 68 -1.40 -0.74 -3.72
C LYS A 68 -1.39 0.77 -3.55
N HIS A 69 -1.85 1.51 -4.56
CA HIS A 69 -1.93 2.97 -4.52
C HIS A 69 -2.99 3.47 -3.51
N LEU A 70 -4.14 2.79 -3.41
CA LEU A 70 -5.18 3.10 -2.42
C LEU A 70 -4.65 2.91 -0.99
N PHE A 71 -3.90 1.83 -0.76
CA PHE A 71 -3.24 1.61 0.52
C PHE A 71 -2.26 2.75 0.85
N LYS A 72 -1.37 3.11 -0.08
CA LYS A 72 -0.39 4.18 0.14
C LYS A 72 -1.04 5.54 0.41
N TRP A 73 -2.18 5.82 -0.21
CA TRP A 73 -2.92 7.05 0.00
C TRP A 73 -3.59 7.10 1.37
N GLY A 74 -4.15 5.98 1.85
CA GLY A 74 -4.86 5.92 3.14
C GLY A 74 -3.98 5.58 4.35
N ALA A 75 -2.78 5.07 4.16
CA ALA A 75 -1.92 4.61 5.25
C ALA A 75 -1.06 5.75 5.83
N LEU A 76 -1.22 6.00 7.13
CA LEU A 76 -0.32 6.85 7.91
C LEU A 76 0.77 6.01 8.55
N HIS A 77 2.02 6.39 8.32
CA HIS A 77 3.19 5.69 8.83
C HIS A 77 3.70 6.42 10.07
N LYS A 78 3.75 5.72 11.21
CA LYS A 78 4.43 6.23 12.39
C LYS A 78 5.91 5.88 12.27
N VAL A 79 6.75 6.90 12.17
CA VAL A 79 8.20 6.70 12.07
C VAL A 79 8.74 6.14 13.38
N GLY A 80 9.40 4.98 13.31
CA GLY A 80 10.24 4.43 14.37
C GLY A 80 11.70 4.75 14.08
N ASP A 81 12.49 3.73 13.75
CA ASP A 81 13.88 3.88 13.29
C ASP A 81 14.02 4.32 11.81
N GLY A 82 12.89 4.43 11.11
CA GLY A 82 12.83 4.85 9.70
C GLY A 82 13.20 3.77 8.68
N SER A 83 13.62 2.58 9.10
CA SER A 83 14.10 1.51 8.21
C SER A 83 13.04 1.02 7.20
N LEU A 84 11.76 1.14 7.56
CA LEU A 84 10.61 0.73 6.73
C LEU A 84 9.77 1.91 6.21
N THR A 85 10.27 3.14 6.31
CA THR A 85 9.54 4.34 5.88
C THR A 85 10.23 4.99 4.68
N ALA A 86 9.53 5.11 3.56
CA ALA A 86 10.02 5.86 2.41
C ALA A 86 9.86 7.36 2.67
N PHE A 87 10.96 8.05 3.01
CA PHE A 87 10.99 9.47 3.37
C PHE A 87 10.15 10.37 2.45
N TRP A 88 10.27 10.23 1.13
CA TRP A 88 9.53 11.04 0.17
C TRP A 88 8.16 10.44 -0.23
N GLY A 89 8.02 9.12 -0.11
CA GLY A 89 6.96 8.36 -0.76
C GLY A 89 5.76 8.03 0.14
N ASP A 90 5.98 7.97 1.45
CA ASP A 90 4.96 7.58 2.42
C ASP A 90 4.44 8.80 3.20
N VAL A 91 3.19 8.72 3.67
CA VAL A 91 2.61 9.75 4.54
C VAL A 91 3.02 9.45 5.97
N TRP A 92 4.11 10.06 6.42
CA TRP A 92 4.59 9.95 7.80
C TRP A 92 4.58 11.28 8.56
N LEU A 93 4.37 12.39 7.85
CA LEU A 93 4.20 13.73 8.38
C LEU A 93 3.06 14.44 7.62
N GLY A 94 2.13 15.06 8.35
CA GLY A 94 0.99 15.76 7.75
C GLY A 94 -0.07 14.81 7.17
N GLN A 95 -0.60 15.15 5.98
CA GLN A 95 -1.73 14.44 5.34
C GLN A 95 -1.38 13.88 3.95
N VAL A 96 -0.24 14.27 3.37
CA VAL A 96 0.19 13.84 2.02
C VAL A 96 1.68 13.52 2.05
N PRO A 97 2.20 12.72 1.10
CA PRO A 97 3.64 12.43 1.05
C PRO A 97 4.45 13.70 0.80
N LEU A 98 5.64 13.80 1.39
CA LEU A 98 6.48 15.01 1.29
C LEU A 98 6.83 15.40 -0.15
N LYS A 99 6.95 14.43 -1.08
CA LYS A 99 7.18 14.73 -2.50
C LYS A 99 6.05 15.54 -3.14
N THR A 100 4.84 15.42 -2.60
CA THR A 100 3.65 16.13 -3.06
C THR A 100 3.61 17.54 -2.47
N GLN A 101 4.03 17.68 -1.21
CA GLN A 101 4.07 18.97 -0.52
C GLN A 101 5.26 19.85 -0.96
N PHE A 102 6.40 19.22 -1.28
CA PHE A 102 7.65 19.91 -1.63
C PHE A 102 8.27 19.33 -2.93
N PRO A 103 7.62 19.52 -4.08
CA PRO A 103 8.05 18.91 -5.35
C PRO A 103 9.43 19.37 -5.81
N ASP A 104 9.80 20.63 -5.62
CA ASP A 104 11.11 21.15 -6.03
C ASP A 104 12.26 20.54 -5.23
N LEU A 105 12.09 20.39 -3.92
CA LEU A 105 13.07 19.73 -3.05
C LEU A 105 13.22 18.26 -3.42
N PHE A 106 12.12 17.56 -3.70
CA PHE A 106 12.15 16.18 -4.16
C PHE A 106 12.97 16.04 -5.45
N ASN A 107 12.73 16.90 -6.44
CA ASN A 107 13.46 16.90 -7.71
C ASN A 107 14.96 17.17 -7.53
N CYS A 108 15.34 18.08 -6.63
CA CYS A 108 16.75 18.33 -6.29
C CYS A 108 17.41 17.08 -5.68
N CYS A 109 16.72 16.40 -4.77
CA CYS A 109 17.22 15.18 -4.15
C CYS A 109 17.33 14.02 -5.14
N GLU A 110 16.35 13.80 -6.03
CA GLU A 110 16.43 12.74 -7.04
C GLU A 110 17.60 12.92 -8.01
N ARG A 111 17.90 14.16 -8.41
CA ARG A 111 19.02 14.45 -9.31
C ARG A 111 20.38 14.17 -8.70
N ARG A 112 20.49 14.21 -7.36
CA ARG A 112 21.74 14.00 -6.62
C ARG A 112 21.99 12.52 -6.28
N ILE A 113 20.96 11.67 -6.38
CA ILE A 113 21.03 10.22 -6.11
C ILE A 113 21.31 9.41 -7.40
N ARG A 114 21.17 10.04 -8.58
CA ARG A 114 21.68 9.51 -9.85
C ARG A 114 23.14 9.90 -10.05
#